data_AF-A0A2K1X2G7-F1
#
_entry.id   AF-A0A2K1X2G7-F1
#
_cell.length_a   1.000
_cell.length_b   1.000
_cell.length_c   1.000
_cell.angle_alpha   90.00
_cell.angle_beta   90.00
_cell.angle_gamma   90.00
#
_symmetry.space_group_name_H-M   'P 1'
#
loop_
_entity.id
_entity.type
_entity.pdbx_description
1 polymer ?
#
loop_
_entity_poly.entity_id
_entity_poly.type
_entity_poly.pdbx_seq_one_letter_code
_entity_poly.pdbx_strand_id
1 'polypeptide(L)'
;MPDTRVLAEQQIWAAVTDGAKNQAFNCTNGDVFTWMSLWKVLFEVFDVGFVAYEESDEKFDWLGMMRGKGKMWDEIVEKFQHVCSMIKSREFGFLGYADTLKSIQMWVGRLRAMKMIPRR
;
A
#
# COMPACT_ATOMS: atom_id res chain seq x y z
N MET A 1 0.16 -0.05 3.42
CA MET A 1 -0.14 -1.38 2.86
C MET A 1 1.15 -2.21 2.88
N PRO A 2 1.13 -3.47 3.35
CA PRO A 2 2.32 -4.31 3.34
C PRO A 2 2.47 -5.11 2.03
N ASP A 3 3.71 -5.33 1.60
CA ASP A 3 4.11 -6.38 0.68
C ASP A 3 3.78 -7.74 1.32
N THR A 4 3.23 -8.67 0.54
CA THR A 4 2.79 -9.96 1.09
C THR A 4 3.93 -10.79 1.69
N ARG A 5 5.18 -10.57 1.28
CA ARG A 5 6.36 -11.20 1.87
C ARG A 5 6.62 -10.65 3.27
N VAL A 6 6.56 -9.33 3.47
CA VAL A 6 6.71 -8.70 4.80
C VAL A 6 5.61 -9.19 5.73
N LEU A 7 4.37 -9.32 5.22
CA LEU A 7 3.26 -9.88 6.00
C LEU A 7 3.53 -11.32 6.41
N ALA A 8 3.96 -12.18 5.48
CA ALA A 8 4.27 -13.58 5.78
C ALA A 8 5.44 -13.71 6.77
N GLU A 9 6.51 -12.94 6.57
CA GLU A 9 7.66 -12.89 7.48
C GLU A 9 7.26 -12.44 8.88
N GLN A 10 6.39 -11.43 9.01
CA GLN A 10 5.91 -10.96 10.31
C GLN A 10 5.05 -12.02 11.02
N GLN A 11 4.20 -12.74 10.27
CA GLN A 11 3.40 -13.83 10.86
C GLN A 11 4.28 -14.99 11.34
N ILE A 12 5.28 -15.39 10.54
CA ILE A 12 6.26 -16.41 10.94
C ILE A 12 7.03 -15.94 12.18
N TRP A 13 7.54 -14.71 12.16
CA TRP A 13 8.24 -14.11 13.30
C TRP A 13 7.40 -14.12 14.57
N ALA A 14 6.13 -13.70 14.49
CA ALA A 14 5.23 -13.65 15.64
C ALA A 14 4.92 -15.05 16.19
N ALA A 15 4.90 -16.09 15.33
CA ALA A 15 4.64 -17.46 15.73
C ALA A 15 5.82 -18.12 16.48
N VAL A 16 7.07 -17.75 16.15
CA VAL A 16 8.28 -18.37 16.71
C VAL A 16 8.98 -17.55 17.78
N THR A 17 8.61 -16.28 17.95
CA THR A 17 9.22 -15.38 18.94
C THR A 17 8.42 -15.38 20.22
N ASP A 18 8.97 -15.94 21.31
CA ASP A 18 8.27 -16.04 22.59
C ASP A 18 7.77 -14.69 23.13
N GLY A 19 8.59 -13.64 23.00
CA GLY A 19 8.23 -12.28 23.41
C GLY A 19 7.10 -11.65 22.57
N ALA A 20 6.80 -12.18 21.38
CA ALA A 20 5.76 -11.65 20.49
C ALA A 20 4.39 -12.33 20.69
N LYS A 21 4.29 -13.37 21.52
CA LYS A 21 3.04 -14.09 21.77
C LYS A 21 1.99 -13.19 22.43
N ASN A 22 0.72 -13.43 22.09
CA ASN A 22 -0.44 -12.69 22.62
C ASN A 22 -0.38 -11.17 22.39
N GLN A 23 0.27 -10.74 21.30
CA GLN A 23 0.36 -9.34 20.91
C GLN A 23 -0.34 -9.11 19.57
N ALA A 24 -1.05 -7.98 19.47
CA ALA A 24 -1.46 -7.42 18.18
C ALA A 24 -0.36 -6.47 17.67
N PHE A 25 0.03 -6.64 16.41
CA PHE A 25 1.02 -5.81 15.72
C PHE A 25 0.44 -5.28 14.41
N ASN A 26 0.76 -4.02 14.09
CA ASN A 26 0.53 -3.48 12.76
C ASN A 26 1.52 -4.11 11.75
N CYS A 27 1.12 -4.16 10.48
CA CYS A 27 1.96 -4.60 9.38
C CYS A 27 1.92 -3.59 8.23
N THR A 28 3.04 -2.91 7.99
CA THR A 28 3.26 -2.07 6.81
C THR A 28 4.66 -2.31 6.27
N ASN A 29 4.94 -1.78 5.08
CA ASN A 29 6.26 -1.82 4.48
C ASN A 29 7.33 -1.03 5.24
N GLY A 30 6.94 -0.17 6.18
CA GLY A 30 7.84 0.67 6.95
C GLY A 30 8.23 1.99 6.26
N ASP A 31 7.72 2.24 5.05
CA ASP A 31 7.84 3.47 4.27
C ASP A 31 6.46 4.12 4.01
N VAL A 32 6.47 5.26 3.31
CA VAL A 32 5.29 5.96 2.81
C VAL A 32 5.49 6.30 1.33
N PHE A 33 4.40 6.41 0.57
CA PHE A 33 4.43 6.79 -0.84
C PHE A 33 3.24 7.69 -1.17
N THR A 34 3.27 8.34 -2.34
CA THR A 34 2.14 9.13 -2.84
C THR A 34 1.47 8.41 -4.01
N TRP A 35 0.16 8.61 -4.19
CA TRP A 35 -0.54 8.06 -5.34
C TRP A 35 0.08 8.47 -6.68
N MET A 36 0.61 9.70 -6.77
CA MET A 36 1.33 10.17 -7.94
C MET A 36 2.61 9.37 -8.22
N SER A 37 3.39 9.02 -7.19
CA SER A 37 4.61 8.22 -7.39
C SER A 37 4.30 6.78 -7.81
N LEU A 38 3.24 6.19 -7.25
CA LEU A 38 2.72 4.89 -7.71
C LEU A 38 2.31 4.94 -9.19
N TRP A 39 1.56 5.96 -9.59
CA TRP A 39 1.04 6.07 -10.96
C TRP A 39 2.16 6.12 -11.99
N LYS A 40 3.23 6.91 -11.72
CA LYS A 40 4.43 6.94 -12.56
C LYS A 40 5.05 5.55 -12.76
N VAL A 41 5.21 4.79 -11.68
CA VAL A 41 5.77 3.42 -11.74
C VAL A 41 4.89 2.50 -12.60
N LEU A 42 3.56 2.62 -12.49
CA LEU A 42 2.66 1.80 -13.31
C LEU A 42 2.80 2.11 -14.81
N PHE A 43 2.89 3.39 -15.19
CA PHE A 43 3.09 3.75 -16.60
C PHE A 43 4.38 3.17 -17.17
N GLU A 44 5.48 3.28 -16.42
CA GLU A 44 6.77 2.69 -16.80
C GLU A 44 6.68 1.16 -16.93
N VAL A 45 6.06 0.50 -15.96
CA VAL A 45 5.96 -0.97 -15.92
C VAL A 45 5.10 -1.51 -17.05
N PHE A 46 4.01 -0.84 -17.38
CA PHE A 46 3.08 -1.22 -18.45
C PHE A 46 3.44 -0.64 -19.81
N ASP A 47 4.47 0.21 -19.89
CA ASP A 47 4.93 0.85 -21.13
C ASP A 47 3.83 1.65 -21.85
N VAL A 48 3.07 2.41 -21.06
CA VAL A 48 2.00 3.28 -21.55
C VAL A 48 2.36 4.74 -21.31
N GLY A 49 1.86 5.63 -22.16
CA GLY A 49 2.14 7.06 -22.06
C GLY A 49 1.60 7.66 -20.77
N PHE A 50 2.47 8.28 -19.97
CA PHE A 50 2.07 8.93 -18.72
C PHE A 50 1.11 10.09 -19.00
N VAL A 51 -0.09 10.01 -18.43
CA VAL A 51 -1.04 11.11 -18.37
C VAL A 51 -1.04 11.61 -16.93
N ALA A 52 -0.62 12.86 -16.74
CA ALA A 52 -0.72 13.50 -15.44
C ALA A 52 -2.19 13.60 -15.03
N TYR A 53 -2.44 13.58 -13.72
CA TYR A 53 -3.76 13.94 -13.25
C TYR A 53 -4.05 15.39 -13.65
N GLU A 54 -5.00 15.57 -14.55
CA GLU A 54 -5.62 16.86 -14.80
C GLU A 54 -6.86 16.98 -13.90
N GLU A 55 -7.00 18.12 -13.24
CA GLU A 55 -8.28 18.51 -12.65
C GLU A 55 -9.26 18.84 -13.79
N SER A 56 -9.74 17.81 -14.50
CA SER A 56 -10.89 17.93 -15.38
C SER A 56 -12.16 17.54 -14.61
N ASP A 57 -13.24 18.27 -14.92
CA ASP A 57 -14.57 18.17 -14.30
C ASP A 57 -15.41 16.97 -14.78
N GLU A 58 -14.88 16.13 -15.67
CA GLU A 58 -15.56 14.92 -16.14
C GLU A 58 -14.96 13.67 -15.48
N LYS A 59 -15.53 13.27 -14.32
CA LYS A 59 -15.09 12.11 -13.53
C LYS A 59 -16.28 11.24 -13.10
N PHE A 60 -16.01 9.93 -13.07
CA PHE A 60 -16.69 8.88 -12.30
C PHE A 60 -17.60 9.44 -11.17
N ASP A 61 -18.90 9.11 -11.16
CA ASP A 61 -19.90 9.73 -10.26
C ASP A 61 -19.77 9.28 -8.79
N TRP A 62 -18.70 9.72 -8.15
CA TRP A 62 -18.54 9.70 -6.70
C TRP A 62 -19.54 10.65 -6.00
N LEU A 63 -19.98 11.69 -6.71
CA LEU A 63 -20.83 12.77 -6.21
C LEU A 63 -22.27 12.31 -5.91
N GLY A 64 -22.82 11.37 -6.67
CA GLY A 64 -24.10 10.73 -6.41
C GLY A 64 -24.09 9.89 -5.12
N MET A 65 -22.99 9.18 -4.86
CA MET A 65 -22.86 8.31 -3.67
C MET A 65 -22.45 9.03 -2.39
N MET A 66 -21.61 10.06 -2.49
CA MET A 66 -21.09 10.81 -1.34
C MET A 66 -21.93 12.07 -1.02
N ARG A 67 -23.03 12.29 -1.73
CA ARG A 67 -23.91 13.45 -1.52
C ARG A 67 -24.35 13.52 -0.06
N GLY A 68 -24.03 14.62 0.62
CA GLY A 68 -24.38 14.88 2.02
C GLY A 68 -23.35 14.41 3.06
N LYS A 69 -22.23 13.77 2.66
CA LYS A 69 -21.22 13.25 3.60
C LYS A 69 -19.88 14.01 3.62
N GLY A 70 -19.77 15.12 2.88
CA GLY A 70 -18.53 15.91 2.75
C GLY A 70 -17.90 16.30 4.08
N LYS A 71 -18.63 17.01 4.96
CA LYS A 71 -18.10 17.42 6.28
C LYS A 71 -17.65 16.25 7.14
N MET A 72 -18.40 15.14 7.12
CA MET A 72 -18.06 13.94 7.88
C MET A 72 -16.79 13.28 7.33
N TRP A 73 -16.62 13.27 6.00
CA TRP A 73 -15.44 12.70 5.36
C TRP A 73 -14.21 13.58 5.57
N ASP A 74 -14.34 14.90 5.48
CA ASP A 74 -13.26 15.84 5.76
C ASP A 74 -12.80 15.73 7.22
N GLU A 75 -13.74 15.67 8.17
CA GLU A 75 -13.43 15.40 9.57
C GLU A 75 -12.76 14.05 9.78
N ILE A 76 -13.14 13.01 9.03
CA ILE A 76 -12.50 11.68 9.12
C ILE A 76 -11.08 11.71 8.53
N VAL A 77 -10.89 12.29 7.35
CA VAL A 77 -9.58 12.30 6.67
C VAL A 77 -8.59 13.22 7.39
N GLU A 78 -9.04 14.38 7.85
CA GLU A 78 -8.22 15.32 8.63
C GLU A 78 -7.83 14.71 9.98
N LYS A 79 -8.74 13.94 10.61
CA LYS A 79 -8.50 13.29 11.89
C LYS A 79 -7.73 11.97 11.78
N PHE A 80 -7.81 11.27 10.65
CA PHE A 80 -7.22 9.95 10.43
C PHE A 80 -6.31 9.93 9.20
N GLN A 81 -5.04 10.32 9.39
CA GLN A 81 -3.96 9.87 8.51
C GLN A 81 -3.87 8.34 8.64
N HIS A 82 -4.23 7.57 7.59
CA HIS A 82 -4.22 6.10 7.58
C HIS A 82 -2.81 5.47 7.55
N VAL A 83 -1.81 6.17 8.11
CA VAL A 83 -0.46 5.65 8.26
C VAL A 83 -0.39 4.85 9.55
N CYS A 84 -0.18 3.54 9.44
CA CYS A 84 0.02 2.70 10.61
C CYS A 84 1.49 2.72 11.05
N SER A 85 1.71 2.83 12.36
CA SER A 85 3.06 2.77 12.94
C SER A 85 3.58 1.33 13.04
N MET A 86 4.86 1.14 12.72
CA MET A 86 5.61 -0.11 12.90
C MET A 86 6.48 -0.12 14.16
N ILE A 87 6.43 0.93 15.00
CA ILE A 87 7.31 1.09 16.16
C ILE A 87 7.22 -0.11 17.10
N LYS A 88 6.00 -0.51 17.50
CA LYS A 88 5.79 -1.66 18.39
C LYS A 88 6.46 -2.93 17.87
N SER A 89 6.29 -3.24 16.59
CA SER A 89 6.90 -4.43 15.96
C SER A 89 8.43 -4.35 16.01
N ARG A 90 9.00 -3.16 15.77
CA ARG A 90 10.45 -2.91 15.81
C ARG A 90 11.02 -3.03 17.23
N GLU A 91 10.31 -2.53 18.24
CA GLU A 91 10.68 -2.67 19.66
C GLU A 91 10.71 -4.14 20.10
N PHE A 92 9.85 -4.97 19.51
CA PHE A 92 9.84 -6.43 19.75
C PHE A 92 10.86 -7.18 18.87
N GLY A 93 11.64 -6.48 18.04
CA GLY A 93 12.72 -7.04 17.23
C GLY A 93 12.36 -7.38 15.78
N PHE A 94 11.14 -7.08 15.31
CA PHE A 94 10.79 -7.25 13.90
C PHE A 94 11.30 -6.06 13.06
N LEU A 95 12.32 -6.30 12.26
CA LEU A 95 12.96 -5.30 11.40
C LEU A 95 12.64 -5.46 9.90
N GLY A 96 11.72 -6.36 9.55
CA GLY A 96 11.30 -6.58 8.17
C GLY A 96 10.67 -5.32 7.56
N TYR A 97 11.05 -5.02 6.32
CA TYR A 97 10.57 -3.87 5.57
C TYR A 97 10.60 -4.19 4.08
N ALA A 98 9.89 -3.39 3.28
CA ALA A 98 10.01 -3.44 1.83
C ALA A 98 9.97 -2.01 1.28
N ASP A 99 10.66 -1.78 0.17
CA ASP A 99 10.47 -0.56 -0.63
C ASP A 99 9.18 -0.73 -1.44
N THR A 100 8.18 0.09 -1.15
CA THR A 100 6.85 -0.04 -1.73
C THR A 100 6.89 0.07 -3.26
N LEU A 101 7.62 1.04 -3.81
CA LEU A 101 7.67 1.31 -5.25
C LEU A 101 8.41 0.21 -6.01
N LYS A 102 9.52 -0.28 -5.46
CA LYS A 102 10.24 -1.42 -6.06
C LYS A 102 9.44 -2.72 -6.01
N SER A 103 8.66 -2.91 -4.94
CA SER A 103 7.84 -4.12 -4.79
C SER A 103 6.82 -4.26 -5.91
N ILE A 104 6.23 -3.16 -6.40
CA ILE A 104 5.28 -3.18 -7.51
C ILE A 104 5.88 -3.78 -8.78
N GLN A 105 7.10 -3.37 -9.15
CA GLN A 105 7.77 -3.89 -10.34
C GLN A 105 8.00 -5.40 -10.23
N MET A 106 8.43 -5.85 -9.05
CA MET A 106 8.66 -7.27 -8.77
C MET A 106 7.34 -8.08 -8.79
N TRP A 107 6.25 -7.56 -8.21
CA TRP A 107 4.94 -8.21 -8.25
C TRP A 107 4.36 -8.28 -9.67
N VAL A 108 4.49 -7.22 -10.46
CA VAL A 108 4.08 -7.25 -11.87
C VAL A 108 4.91 -8.27 -12.66
N GLY A 109 6.23 -8.32 -12.44
CA GLY A 109 7.09 -9.35 -13.01
C GLY A 109 6.64 -10.77 -12.67
N ARG A 110 6.28 -11.00 -11.40
CA ARG A 110 5.77 -12.29 -10.94
C ARG A 110 4.40 -12.64 -11.55
N LEU A 111 3.48 -11.68 -11.66
CA LEU A 111 2.19 -11.88 -12.32
C LEU A 111 2.35 -12.22 -13.82
N ARG A 112 3.29 -11.57 -14.51
CA ARG A 112 3.66 -11.91 -15.90
C ARG A 112 4.25 -13.32 -16.02
N ALA A 113 5.11 -13.71 -15.09
CA ALA A 113 5.69 -15.05 -15.05
C ALA A 113 4.60 -16.12 -14.86
N MET A 114 3.62 -15.85 -13.99
CA MET A 114 2.44 -16.70 -13.74
C MET A 114 1.38 -16.62 -14.86
N LYS A 115 1.61 -15.83 -15.92
CA LYS A 115 0.67 -15.62 -17.04
C LYS A 115 -0.70 -15.08 -16.62
N MET A 116 -0.78 -14.39 -15.47
CA MET A 116 -2.02 -13.75 -15.01
C MET A 116 -2.30 -12.43 -15.73
N ILE A 117 -1.23 -11.79 -16.24
CA ILE A 117 -1.29 -10.57 -17.05
C ILE A 117 -0.37 -10.75 -18.28
N PRO A 118 -0.61 -9.99 -19.37
CA PRO A 118 0.18 -10.12 -20.60
C PRO A 118 1.68 -9.98 -20.37
N ARG A 119 2.46 -10.84 -21.05
CA ARG A 119 3.89 -10.61 -21.23
C ARG A 119 4.06 -9.39 -22.14
N ARG A 120 5.10 -8.59 -21.87
CA ARG A 120 5.52 -7.53 -22.81
C ARG A 120 5.79 -8.15 -24.17
#